data_AF-A0AAJ5F6F0-F1
#
_entry.id   AF-A0AAJ5F6F0-F1
#
_cell.length_a   1.000
_cell.length_b   1.000
_cell.length_c   1.000
_cell.angle_alpha   90.00
_cell.angle_beta   90.00
_cell.angle_gamma   90.00
#
_symmetry.space_group_name_H-M   'P 1'
#
loop_
_entity.id
_entity.type
_entity.pdbx_description
1 polymer ?
#
loop_
_entity_poly.entity_id
_entity_poly.type
_entity_poly.pdbx_seq_one_letter_code
_entity_poly.pdbx_strand_id
1 'polypeptide(L)' 'MTKFYRVGNVPVKITKREDGVTLIQAFNAALGRFESNSRYYSMIRRDDTGLVRQVTEAEFDRHVKSLSQQAS' A
#
# COMPACT_ATOMS: atom_id res chain seq x y z
N MET A 1 6.84 11.82 -6.06
CA MET A 1 6.78 11.68 -4.58
C MET A 1 6.01 10.42 -4.21
N THR A 2 6.55 9.59 -3.31
CA THR A 2 5.93 8.34 -2.87
C THR A 2 5.53 8.42 -1.41
N LYS A 3 4.34 7.91 -1.07
CA LYS A 3 3.87 7.75 0.31
C LYS A 3 3.48 6.29 0.56
N PHE A 4 3.76 5.81 1.76
CA PHE A 4 3.51 4.42 2.15
C PHE A 4 2.45 4.36 3.24
N TYR A 5 1.57 3.38 3.09
CA TYR A 5 0.42 3.17 3.97
C TYR A 5 0.26 1.70 4.29
N ARG A 6 -0.35 1.44 5.43
CA ARG A 6 -0.93 0.16 5.80
C ARG A 6 -2.44 0.36 5.91
N VAL A 7 -3.20 -0.39 5.13
CA VAL A 7 -4.68 -0.38 5.15
C VAL A 7 -5.12 -1.74 5.68
N GLY A 8 -5.56 -1.79 6.94
CA GLY A 8 -5.77 -3.05 7.65
C GLY A 8 -4.46 -3.84 7.78
N ASN A 9 -4.30 -4.91 7.01
CA ASN A 9 -3.04 -5.67 6.90
C ASN A 9 -2.37 -5.56 5.52
N VAL A 10 -2.87 -4.69 4.64
CA VAL A 10 -2.39 -4.56 3.26
C VAL A 10 -1.41 -3.40 3.14
N PRO A 11 -0.15 -3.64 2.74
CA PRO A 11 0.78 -2.60 2.36
C PRO A 11 0.32 -1.92 1.06
N VAL A 12 0.20 -0.60 1.09
CA VAL A 12 -0.19 0.22 -0.07
C VAL A 12 0.81 1.35 -0.25
N LYS A 13 1.26 1.58 -1.49
CA LYS A 13 2.07 2.75 -1.84
C LYS A 13 1.37 3.62 -2.88
N ILE A 14 1.43 4.93 -2.67
CA ILE A 14 0.91 5.94 -3.59
C ILE A 14 2.09 6.71 -4.15
N THR A 15 2.27 6.64 -5.47
CA THR A 15 3.35 7.33 -6.19
C THR A 15 2.74 8.39 -7.09
N LYS A 16 3.02 9.66 -6.78
CA LYS A 16 2.75 10.78 -7.69
C LYS A 16 3.93 10.96 -8.62
N ARG A 17 3.72 10.66 -9.90
CA ARG A 17 4.69 10.85 -10.99
C ARG A 17 4.73 12.32 -11.44
N GLU A 18 5.77 12.68 -12.18
CA GLU A 18 6.01 14.04 -12.67
C GLU A 18 5.03 14.46 -13.78
N ASP A 19 4.51 13.48 -14.54
CA ASP A 19 3.45 13.64 -15.54
C ASP A 19 2.06 13.91 -14.93
N GLY A 20 1.96 14.03 -13.60
CA GLY A 20 0.70 14.24 -12.87
C GLY A 20 -0.07 12.95 -12.58
N VAL A 21 0.37 11.79 -13.08
CA VAL A 21 -0.29 10.51 -12.84
C VAL A 21 -0.07 10.06 -11.39
N THR A 22 -1.15 9.66 -10.74
CA THR A 22 -1.10 9.04 -9.40
C THR A 22 -1.27 7.54 -9.54
N LEU A 23 -0.24 6.79 -9.15
CA LEU A 23 -0.30 5.34 -9.07
C LEU A 23 -0.60 4.90 -7.64
N ILE A 24 -1.52 3.95 -7.50
CA ILE A 24 -1.89 3.34 -6.23
C ILE A 24 -1.67 1.86 -6.36
N GLN A 25 -0.70 1.34 -5.63
CA GLN A 25 -0.30 -0.06 -5.70
C GLN A 25 -0.46 -0.71 -4.33
N ALA A 26 -1.22 -1.81 -4.28
CA ALA A 26 -1.44 -2.60 -3.08
C ALA A 26 -0.74 -3.95 -3.22
N PHE A 27 -0.12 -4.44 -2.14
CA PHE A 27 0.51 -5.76 -2.16
C PHE A 27 -0.55 -6.86 -2.01
N ASN A 28 -0.60 -7.76 -2.98
CA ASN A 28 -1.43 -8.96 -2.92
C ASN A 28 -0.57 -10.13 -2.42
N ALA A 29 -0.79 -10.52 -1.16
CA ALA A 29 -0.03 -11.61 -0.54
C ALA A 29 -0.23 -12.95 -1.25
N ALA A 30 -1.44 -13.25 -1.74
CA ALA A 30 -1.73 -14.49 -2.46
C ALA A 30 -1.00 -14.58 -3.81
N LEU A 31 -0.72 -13.44 -4.44
CA LEU A 31 0.00 -13.38 -5.71
C LEU A 31 1.49 -13.02 -5.57
N GLY A 32 1.95 -12.71 -4.34
CA GLY A 32 3.30 -12.25 -4.06
C GLY A 32 3.72 -10.98 -4.80
N ARG A 33 2.77 -10.16 -5.27
CA ARG A 33 3.06 -9.01 -6.15
C ARG A 33 2.19 -7.80 -5.86
N PHE A 34 2.61 -6.64 -6.36
CA PHE A 34 1.83 -5.41 -6.30
C PHE A 34 0.82 -5.33 -7.44
N GLU A 35 -0.38 -4.89 -7.12
CA GLU A 35 -1.44 -4.65 -8.10
C GLU A 35 -1.94 -3.21 -8.01
N SER A 36 -2.21 -2.62 -9.18
CA SER A 36 -2.80 -1.29 -9.26
C SER A 36 -4.26 -1.37 -8.82
N ASN A 37 -4.62 -0.65 -7.75
CA ASN A 37 -5.98 -0.66 -7.23
C ASN A 37 -6.37 0.71 -6.66
N SER A 38 -7.17 1.45 -7.43
CA SER A 38 -7.61 2.80 -7.09
C SER A 38 -8.57 2.86 -5.90
N ARG A 39 -9.21 1.75 -5.49
CA ARG A 39 -10.12 1.74 -4.33
C ARG A 39 -9.42 2.15 -3.04
N TYR A 40 -8.15 1.77 -2.89
CA TYR A 40 -7.35 2.17 -1.74
C TYR A 40 -7.11 3.68 -1.67
N TYR A 41 -7.15 4.40 -2.80
CA TYR A 41 -7.03 5.86 -2.79
C TYR A 41 -8.17 6.50 -1.99
N SER A 42 -9.41 6.07 -2.24
CA SER A 42 -10.59 6.57 -1.54
C SER A 42 -10.57 6.18 -0.06
N MET A 43 -10.19 4.95 0.26
CA MET A 43 -10.07 4.50 1.66
C MET A 43 -9.03 5.31 2.43
N ILE A 44 -7.85 5.55 1.83
CA ILE A 44 -6.78 6.32 2.48
C ILE A 44 -7.18 7.79 2.67
N ARG A 45 -7.86 8.39 1.68
CA ARG A 45 -8.23 9.81 1.74
C ARG A 45 -9.39 10.09 2.70
N ARG A 46 -10.31 9.15 2.86
CA ARG A 46 -11.55 9.29 3.63
C ARG A 46 -11.57 8.43 4.89
N ASP A 47 -10.41 7.98 5.38
CA ASP A 47 -10.38 7.01 6.48
C ASP A 47 -11.17 7.50 7.69
N ASP A 48 -12.32 6.88 7.89
CA ASP A 48 -13.23 7.00 9.03
C ASP A 48 -13.21 5.72 9.88
N THR A 49 -12.54 4.68 9.39
CA THR A 49 -12.48 3.34 9.99
C THR A 49 -11.34 3.19 11.01
N GLY A 50 -10.33 4.07 10.95
CA GLY A 50 -9.10 3.97 11.75
C GLY A 50 -8.18 2.84 11.29
N LEU A 51 -8.46 2.22 10.14
CA LEU A 51 -7.70 1.11 9.58
C LEU A 51 -6.53 1.57 8.72
N VAL A 52 -6.43 2.88 8.41
CA VAL A 52 -5.36 3.43 7.61
C VAL A 52 -4.29 4.04 8.49
N ARG A 53 -3.07 3.54 8.35
CA ARG A 53 -1.88 4.12 8.98
C ARG A 53 -0.86 4.50 7.93
N GLN A 54 -0.41 5.75 7.93
CA GLN A 54 0.78 6.12 7.19
C GLN A 54 2.01 5.53 7.89
N VAL A 55 2.90 4.92 7.11
CA VAL A 55 4.10 4.23 7.60
C VAL A 55 5.33 4.74 6.87
N THR A 56 6.50 4.49 7.45
CA THR A 56 7.79 4.69 6.76
C THR A 56 8.02 3.63 5.69
N GLU A 57 8.93 3.91 4.77
CA GLU A 57 9.36 2.93 3.75
C GLU A 57 9.94 1.66 4.40
N ALA A 58 10.78 1.82 5.42
CA ALA A 58 11.37 0.69 6.14
C ALA A 58 10.34 -0.18 6.88
N GLU A 59 9.26 0.41 7.42
CA GLU A 59 8.14 -0.36 7.98
C GLU A 59 7.35 -1.09 6.89
N PHE A 60 7.09 -0.41 5.78
CA PHE A 60 6.41 -0.98 4.61
C PHE A 60 7.15 -2.20 4.07
N ASP A 61 8.47 -2.10 3.84
CA ASP A 61 9.28 -3.19 3.29
C ASP A 61 9.34 -4.40 4.23
N ARG A 62 9.46 -4.16 5.54
CA ARG A 62 9.37 -5.24 6.54
C ARG A 62 8.03 -5.96 6.49
N HIS A 63 6.94 -5.23 6.31
CA HIS A 63 5.60 -5.81 6.23
C HIS A 63 5.42 -6.61 4.94
N VAL A 64 5.82 -6.06 3.79
CA VAL A 64 5.79 -6.79 2.51
C VAL A 64 6.59 -8.08 2.62
N LYS A 65 7.83 -8.02 3.15
CA LYS A 65 8.67 -9.21 3.34
C LYS A 65 7.99 -10.25 4.23
N SER A 66 7.38 -9.83 5.33
CA SER A 66 6.64 -10.73 6.23
C SER A 66 5.48 -11.41 5.52
N LEU A 67 4.73 -10.70 4.66
CA LEU A 67 3.60 -11.28 3.93
C LEU A 67 4.05 -12.22 2.82
N SER A 68 5.14 -11.89 2.11
CA SER A 68 5.71 -12.78 1.08
C SER A 68 6.17 -14.11 1.65
N GLN A 69 6.71 -14.12 2.88
CA GLN A 69 7.15 -15.35 3.56
C GLN A 69 5.98 -16.23 4.02
N GLN A 70 4.81 -15.65 4.28
CA GLN A 70 3.61 -16.40 4.70
C GLN A 70 2.85 -17.04 3.53
N ALA A 71 3.10 -16.57 2.31
CA ALA A 71 2.49 -17.10 1.10
C ALA A 71 3.31 -18.24 0.45
N SER A 72 4.49 -18.54 1.00
CA SER A 72 5.38 -19.65 0.59
C SER A 72 5.14 -20.88 1.47
#